data_AF-A0AAN8X436-F1
#
_entry.id   AF-A0AAN8X436-F1
#
_cell.length_a   1.000
_cell.length_b   1.000
_cell.length_c   1.000
_cell.angle_alpha   90.00
_cell.angle_beta   90.00
_cell.angle_gamma   90.00
#
_symmetry.space_group_name_H-M   'P 1'
#
loop_
_entity.id
_entity.type
_entity.pdbx_description
1 polymer ?
#
loop_
_entity_poly.entity_id
_entity_poly.type
_entity_poly.pdbx_seq_one_letter_code
_entity_poly.pdbx_strand_id
1 'polypeptide(L)' 'MGFIVYGHDDSPVVPMILYLVPKISYFVRELTRRGIAGVGVGFPATRITGGRMRFCLSAAHTKDMLDTVYSSCNIFT' A
#
# COMPACT_ATOMS: atom_id res chain seq x y z
N MET A 1 -1.31 -13.35 6.85
CA MET A 1 -1.50 -12.11 6.06
C MET A 1 -1.68 -10.96 7.06
N GLY A 2 -0.60 -10.38 7.58
CA GLY A 2 -0.63 -9.48 8.75
C GLY A 2 -0.96 -8.01 8.46
N PHE A 3 -1.54 -7.70 7.30
CA PHE A 3 -1.87 -6.33 6.89
C PHE A 3 -3.36 -6.05 7.06
N ILE A 4 -3.67 -4.85 7.56
CA ILE A 4 -5.06 -4.37 7.64
C ILE A 4 -5.40 -3.72 6.30
N VAL A 5 -6.16 -4.44 5.49
CA VAL A 5 -6.71 -3.97 4.22
C VAL A 5 -8.22 -3.78 4.42
N TYR A 6 -8.78 -2.73 3.85
CA TYR A 6 -10.22 -2.47 3.91
C TYR A 6 -10.68 -1.98 2.54
N GLY A 7 -11.94 -2.18 2.18
CA GLY A 7 -12.41 -1.85 0.83
C GLY A 7 -13.45 -2.86 0.38
N HIS A 8 -13.84 -2.74 -0.89
CA HIS A 8 -14.73 -3.68 -1.55
C HIS A 8 -13.91 -4.59 -2.46
N ASP A 9 -14.26 -5.87 -2.57
CA ASP A 9 -13.53 -6.83 -3.40
C ASP A 9 -13.55 -6.42 -4.89
N ASP A 10 -14.65 -5.80 -5.33
CA ASP A 10 -14.79 -5.27 -6.71
C ASP A 10 -14.14 -3.89 -6.93
N SER A 11 -13.46 -3.32 -5.92
CA SER A 11 -12.78 -2.03 -6.06
C SER A 11 -11.39 -2.22 -6.67
N PRO A 12 -11.02 -1.49 -7.74
CA PRO A 12 -9.65 -1.51 -8.27
C PRO A 12 -8.65 -0.87 -7.30
N VAL A 13 -9.11 -0.19 -6.26
CA VAL A 13 -8.26 0.42 -5.23
C VAL A 13 -8.25 -0.45 -3.98
N VAL A 14 -7.05 -0.90 -3.59
CA VAL A 14 -6.78 -1.71 -2.41
C VAL A 14 -6.02 -0.86 -1.38
N PRO A 15 -6.69 -0.27 -0.37
CA PRO A 15 -6.03 0.52 0.63
C PRO A 15 -5.59 -0.30 1.86
N MET A 16 -4.34 -0.13 2.24
CA MET A 16 -3.69 -0.72 3.41
C MET A 16 -3.49 0.34 4.50
N ILE A 17 -3.96 0.09 5.72
CA ILE A 17 -3.79 1.03 6.84
C ILE A 17 -2.37 0.93 7.40
N LEU A 18 -1.70 2.08 7.55
CA LEU A 18 -0.38 2.19 8.16
C LEU A 18 -0.37 3.08 9.42
N TYR A 19 -1.49 3.78 9.70
CA TYR A 19 -1.77 4.70 10.81
C TYR A 19 -0.83 5.92 10.94
N LEU A 20 0.48 5.71 10.84
CA LEU A 20 1.52 6.70 11.10
C LEU A 20 2.11 7.25 9.80
N VAL A 21 2.12 8.57 9.65
CA VAL A 21 2.69 9.25 8.47
C VAL A 21 4.17 8.91 8.23
N PRO A 22 5.06 8.87 9.24
CA PRO A 22 6.46 8.47 9.02
C PRO A 22 6.59 7.05 8.46
N LYS A 23 5.72 6.14 8.89
CA LYS A 23 5.68 4.75 8.39
C LYS A 23 5.30 4.71 6.92
N ILE A 24 4.34 5.54 6.49
CA ILE A 24 3.96 5.68 5.08
C ILE A 24 5.13 6.20 4.26
N SER A 25 5.79 7.27 4.70
CA SER A 25 6.95 7.83 3.98
C SER A 25 8.08 6.82 3.82
N TYR A 26 8.39 6.05 4.87
CA TYR A 26 9.37 4.97 4.79
C TYR A 26 8.94 3.89 3.79
N PHE A 27 7.68 3.46 3.87
CA PHE A 27 7.14 2.40 3.02
C PHE A 27 7.14 2.79 1.54
N VAL A 28 6.74 4.02 1.21
CA VAL A 28 6.80 4.55 -0.15
C VAL A 28 8.24 4.55 -0.69
N ARG A 29 9.22 4.97 0.13
CA ARG A 29 10.64 5.01 -0.27
C ARG A 29 11.19 3.61 -0.53
N GLU A 30 10.92 2.65 0.34
CA GLU A 30 11.40 1.27 0.16
C GLU A 30 10.72 0.57 -1.02
N LEU A 31 9.41 0.75 -1.21
CA LEU A 31 8.72 0.19 -2.38
C LEU A 31 9.24 0.80 -3.68
N THR A 32 9.47 2.11 -3.71
CA THR A 32 10.05 2.79 -4.88
C THR A 32 11.45 2.26 -5.19
N ARG A 33 12.28 2.00 -4.17
CA ARG A 33 13.61 1.39 -4.34
C ARG A 33 13.55 -0.01 -4.96
N ARG A 34 12.44 -0.74 -4.75
CA ARG A 34 12.18 -2.07 -5.32
C ARG A 34 11.45 -2.01 -6.66
N GLY A 35 11.25 -0.82 -7.23
CA GLY A 35 10.54 -0.64 -8.50
C GLY A 35 9.01 -0.78 -8.40
N ILE A 36 8.45 -0.68 -7.18
CA ILE A 36 7.01 -0.80 -6.93
C ILE A 36 6.44 0.58 -6.64
N ALA A 37 5.47 1.00 -7.45
CA ALA A 37 4.75 2.25 -7.25
C ALA A 37 3.52 2.04 -6.37
N GLY A 38 3.31 2.93 -5.40
CA GLY A 38 2.09 2.98 -4.61
C GLY A 38 1.89 4.35 -3.99
N VAL A 39 0.65 4.69 -3.64
CA VAL A 39 0.29 6.05 -3.22
C VAL A 39 0.12 6.11 -1.70
N GLY A 40 1.07 6.75 -1.04
CA GLY A 40 0.95 7.08 0.38
C GLY A 40 -0.04 8.23 0.58
N VAL A 41 -1.01 8.06 1.48
CA VAL A 41 -2.02 9.06 1.80
C VAL A 41 -1.99 9.36 3.29
N GLY A 42 -1.72 10.62 3.62
CA GLY A 42 -1.78 11.16 4.97
C GLY A 42 -2.72 12.37 5.06
N PHE A 43 -2.58 13.14 6.13
CA PHE A 43 -3.21 14.45 6.27
C PHE A 43 -2.72 15.39 5.14
N PRO A 44 -3.58 16.21 4.49
CA PRO A 44 -4.97 16.53 4.81
C PRO A 44 -6.04 15.59 4.22
N ALA A 45 -5.64 14.66 3.34
CA ALA A 45 -6.58 13.77 2.64
C ALA A 45 -7.21 12.69 3.55
N THR A 46 -6.64 12.46 4.73
CA THR A 46 -7.15 11.57 5.78
C THR A 46 -6.92 12.20 7.15
N ARG A 47 -7.67 11.77 8.18
CA ARG A 47 -7.36 12.15 9.57
C ARG A 47 -5.95 11.67 9.93
N ILE A 48 -5.33 12.28 10.95
CA ILE A 48 -3.94 11.95 11.37
C ILE A 48 -3.78 10.45 11.67
N THR A 49 -4.80 9.81 12.24
CA THR A 49 -4.83 8.38 12.54
C THR A 49 -5.26 7.50 11.35
N GLY A 50 -5.70 8.10 10.25
CA GLY A 50 -6.22 7.41 9.06
C GLY A 50 -5.19 7.23 7.96
N GLY A 51 -3.90 7.38 8.27
CA GLY A 51 -2.82 7.23 7.31
C GLY A 51 -2.82 5.84 6.66
N ARG A 52 -2.75 5.82 5.32
CA ARG A 52 -2.93 4.61 4.51
C ARG A 52 -2.11 4.64 3.23
N MET A 53 -1.78 3.46 2.72
CA MET A 53 -1.22 3.25 1.39
C MET A 53 -2.34 2.80 0.44
N ARG A 54 -2.42 3.33 -0.78
CA ARG A 54 -3.38 2.89 -1.80
C ARG A 54 -2.62 2.21 -2.94
N PHE A 55 -2.98 0.96 -3.22
CA PHE A 55 -2.57 0.26 -4.42
C PHE A 55 -3.69 0.33 -5.45
N CYS A 56 -3.36 0.74 -6.67
CA CYS A 56 -4.30 0.83 -7.77
C CYS A 56 -4.05 -0.35 -8.71
N LEU A 57 -4.98 -1.29 -8.73
CA LEU A 57 -4.95 -2.44 -9.62
C LEU A 57 -5.52 -2.06 -10.99
N SER A 58 -5.00 -2.75 -12.00
CA SER A 58 -5.41 -2.63 -13.40
C SER A 58 -5.32 -4.02 -14.04
N ALA A 59 -6.10 -4.26 -15.08
CA ALA A 59 -6.12 -5.54 -15.82
C ALA A 59 -4.75 -5.96 -16.38
N ALA A 60 -3.80 -5.02 -16.49
CA ALA A 60 -2.43 -5.31 -16.92
C ALA A 60 -1.56 -6.02 -15.85
N HIS A 61 -1.99 -6.06 -14.58
CA HIS A 61 -1.19 -6.69 -13.52
C HIS A 61 -1.34 -8.21 -13.56
N THR A 62 -0.22 -8.92 -13.65
CA THR A 62 -0.18 -10.39 -13.55
C THR A 62 -0.09 -10.83 -12.10
N LYS A 63 -0.41 -12.11 -11.84
CA LYS A 63 -0.34 -12.68 -10.50
C LYS A 63 1.08 -12.62 -9.90
N ASP A 64 2.11 -12.90 -10.70
CA ASP A 64 3.51 -12.79 -10.28
C ASP A 64 3.90 -11.36 -9.83
N MET A 65 3.34 -10.33 -10.49
CA MET A 65 3.55 -8.95 -10.05
C MET A 65 2.92 -8.72 -8.67
N LEU A 66 1.72 -9.24 -8.44
CA LEU A 66 1.03 -9.12 -7.14
C LEU A 66 1.78 -9.88 -6.04
N ASP A 67 2.28 -11.08 -6.33
CA ASP A 67 3.06 -11.88 -5.38
C ASP A 67 4.40 -11.19 -5.04
N THR A 68 5.03 -10.54 -6.03
CA THR A 68 6.24 -9.72 -5.83
C THR A 68 5.96 -8.53 -4.91
N VAL A 69 4.83 -7.84 -5.12
CA VAL A 69 4.40 -6.73 -4.26
C VAL A 69 4.10 -7.23 -2.85
N TYR A 70 3.41 -8.36 -2.72
CA TYR A 70 3.07 -8.96 -1.43
C TYR A 70 4.33 -9.32 -0.64
N SER A 71 5.30 -10.00 -1.26
CA SER A 71 6.60 -10.31 -0.65
C SER A 71 7.37 -9.04 -0.27
N SER A 72 7.33 -8.03 -1.14
CA SER A 72 7.99 -6.75 -0.90
C SER A 72 7.35 -5.90 0.19
N CYS A 73 6.07 -6.09 0.52
CA CYS A 73 5.40 -5.38 1.60
C CYS A 73 5.82 -5.88 3.00
N ASN A 74 6.44 -7.06 3.10
CA ASN A 74 6.86 -7.67 4.36
C ASN A 74 8.14 -7.07 4.98
N ILE A 75 8.37 -5.76 4.81
CA ILE A 75 9.57 -5.03 5.27
C ILE A 75 9.54 -4.75 6.79
N PHE A 76 8.44 -5.07 7.46
CA PHE A 76 8.19 -4.74 8.87
C PHE A 76 7.97 -5.97 9.77
N THR A 77 8.17 -7.18 9.25
CA THR A 77 8.22 -8.42 10.04
C THR A 77 9.68 -8.87 10.13
#